data_AF-S9W8V7-F1
#
_entry.id   AF-S9W8V7-F1
#
_cell.length_a   1.000
_cell.length_b   1.000
_cell.length_c   1.000
_cell.angle_alpha   90.00
_cell.angle_beta   90.00
_cell.angle_gamma   90.00
#
_symmetry.space_group_name_H-M   'P 1'
#
loop_
_entity.id
_entity.type
_entity.pdbx_description
1 polymer ?
#
loop_
_entity_poly.entity_id
_entity_poly.type
_entity_poly.pdbx_seq_one_letter_code
_entity_poly.pdbx_strand_id
1 'polypeptide(L)'
;MATRAKSTEFPDVVIRGADKKLYRRSAMGIFLNEDGFCLCFVPVGIQNKDFLQTVQGGVAKGETPKEALLREIGEEIGLAPEDVIIVEEILPVDENGETVPDTGSGSINDNNEVVDETRKVFRYQSKSWRKESIHGQELYPHLCFLSKRNINKIRLIPRNPEIRREFFSYKIGKLSSLYAQAPPSKREVLQHIVKATYPVARRFLADQRYNADNLGSVVELEHVVFSPRAQGPKGSGPPHGRGVKRKLHDDNAPTGAPH
;
A
#
# COMPACT_ATOMS: atom_id res chain seq x y z
N MET A 1 -18.31 -8.10 -40.72
CA MET A 1 -18.60 -8.31 -39.29
C MET A 1 -17.48 -7.67 -38.49
N ALA A 2 -17.73 -6.52 -37.86
CA ALA A 2 -16.73 -5.87 -37.01
C ALA A 2 -16.73 -6.54 -35.64
N THR A 3 -15.61 -7.15 -35.28
CA THR A 3 -15.37 -7.71 -33.95
C THR A 3 -15.35 -6.55 -32.96
N ARG A 4 -16.46 -6.34 -32.25
CA ARG A 4 -16.54 -5.39 -31.14
C ARG A 4 -15.50 -5.82 -30.11
N ALA A 5 -14.41 -5.07 -30.00
CA ALA A 5 -13.43 -5.27 -28.93
C ALA A 5 -14.21 -5.27 -27.61
N LYS A 6 -14.15 -6.38 -26.87
CA LYS A 6 -14.65 -6.40 -25.49
C LYS A 6 -13.85 -5.34 -24.75
N SER A 7 -14.44 -4.18 -24.47
CA SER A 7 -13.91 -3.34 -23.40
C SER A 7 -14.11 -4.14 -22.13
N THR A 8 -13.08 -4.86 -21.69
CA THR A 8 -13.05 -5.45 -20.37
C THR A 8 -13.05 -4.29 -19.40
N GLU A 9 -14.24 -3.97 -18.91
CA GLU A 9 -14.46 -2.93 -17.94
C GLU A 9 -13.53 -3.18 -16.74
N PHE A 10 -12.86 -2.13 -16.26
CA PHE A 10 -11.99 -2.28 -15.10
C PHE A 10 -12.82 -2.74 -13.89
N PRO A 11 -12.41 -3.81 -13.18
CA PRO A 11 -13.27 -4.47 -12.18
C PRO A 11 -13.45 -3.64 -10.91
N ASP A 12 -12.48 -2.76 -10.63
CA ASP A 12 -12.48 -1.96 -9.41
C ASP A 12 -13.10 -0.58 -9.61
N VAL A 13 -13.47 0.04 -8.50
CA VAL A 13 -13.90 1.44 -8.49
C VAL A 13 -12.71 2.35 -8.81
N VAL A 14 -12.93 3.32 -9.69
CA VAL A 14 -11.94 4.33 -10.08
C VAL A 14 -12.51 5.70 -9.79
N ILE A 15 -11.68 6.54 -9.17
CA ILE A 15 -11.99 7.91 -8.75
C ILE A 15 -11.25 8.87 -9.67
N ARG A 16 -11.95 9.88 -10.17
CA ARG A 16 -11.37 10.98 -10.92
C ARG A 16 -11.08 12.14 -9.98
N GLY A 17 -9.81 12.54 -9.91
CA GLY A 17 -9.42 13.76 -9.21
C GLY A 17 -9.71 15.01 -10.05
N ALA A 18 -9.71 16.18 -9.39
CA ALA A 18 -9.78 17.50 -10.01
C ALA A 18 -8.60 17.77 -10.96
N ASP A 19 -7.47 17.08 -10.76
CA ASP A 19 -6.35 17.04 -11.70
C ASP A 19 -6.62 16.23 -12.99
N LYS A 20 -7.85 15.75 -13.14
CA LYS A 20 -8.35 14.90 -14.23
C LYS A 20 -7.66 13.55 -14.32
N LYS A 21 -6.92 13.12 -13.29
CA LYS A 21 -6.30 11.79 -13.26
C LYS A 21 -7.21 10.77 -12.59
N LEU A 22 -7.03 9.51 -12.97
CA LEU A 22 -7.75 8.38 -12.46
C LEU A 22 -6.96 7.67 -11.35
N TYR A 23 -7.62 7.40 -10.23
CA TYR A 23 -7.06 6.74 -9.06
C TYR A 23 -7.89 5.50 -8.75
N ARG A 24 -7.26 4.34 -8.65
CA ARG A 24 -7.94 3.12 -8.20
C ARG A 24 -8.29 3.26 -6.73
N ARG A 25 -9.57 3.05 -6.37
CA ARG A 25 -9.99 2.97 -4.97
C ARG A 25 -9.36 1.75 -4.32
N SER A 26 -8.73 1.91 -3.16
CA SER A 26 -8.10 0.80 -2.45
C SER A 26 -8.31 0.88 -0.94
N ALA A 27 -8.73 -0.23 -0.35
CA ALA A 27 -8.87 -0.36 1.10
C ALA A 27 -7.51 -0.62 1.74
N MET A 28 -7.33 -0.18 2.98
CA MET A 28 -6.07 -0.33 3.72
C MET A 28 -6.35 -0.59 5.20
N GLY A 29 -5.63 -1.52 5.83
CA GLY A 29 -5.77 -1.81 7.26
C GLY A 29 -4.61 -1.28 8.09
N ILE A 30 -4.88 -0.52 9.17
CA ILE A 30 -3.90 -0.16 10.19
C ILE A 30 -4.16 -1.00 11.43
N PHE A 31 -3.28 -1.96 11.73
CA PHE A 31 -3.54 -2.96 12.78
C PHE A 31 -2.85 -2.59 14.09
N LEU A 32 -3.62 -2.36 15.14
CA LEU A 32 -3.11 -2.17 16.51
C LEU A 32 -3.42 -3.37 17.40
N ASN A 33 -2.56 -3.62 18.37
CA ASN A 33 -2.82 -4.57 19.45
C ASN A 33 -3.10 -3.85 20.77
N GLU A 34 -3.37 -4.63 21.81
CA GLU A 34 -3.67 -4.16 23.17
C GLU A 34 -2.50 -3.46 23.88
N ASP A 35 -1.29 -3.54 23.33
CA ASP A 35 -0.11 -2.82 23.85
C ASP A 35 0.09 -1.46 23.16
N GLY A 36 -0.74 -1.12 22.17
CA GLY A 36 -0.60 0.11 21.37
C GLY A 36 0.43 0.00 20.24
N PHE A 37 0.95 -1.19 19.95
CA PHE A 37 1.85 -1.39 18.81
C PHE A 37 1.07 -1.60 17.51
N CYS A 38 1.65 -1.07 16.43
CA CYS A 38 1.21 -1.30 15.07
C CYS A 38 1.90 -2.53 14.46
N LEU A 39 1.11 -3.38 13.81
CA LEU A 39 1.62 -4.46 12.97
C LEU A 39 1.85 -3.92 11.55
N CYS A 40 3.06 -4.10 11.03
CA CYS A 40 3.46 -3.70 9.68
C CYS A 40 4.05 -4.89 8.94
N PHE A 41 3.95 -4.89 7.61
CA PHE A 41 4.38 -5.98 6.76
C PHE A 41 5.54 -5.56 5.86
N VAL A 42 6.46 -6.51 5.61
CA VAL A 42 7.62 -6.30 4.76
C VAL A 42 7.30 -6.86 3.37
N PRO A 43 7.28 -6.03 2.31
CA PRO A 43 6.95 -6.48 0.95
C PRO A 43 7.98 -7.49 0.42
N VAL A 44 7.54 -8.42 -0.44
CA VAL A 44 8.45 -9.35 -1.14
C VAL A 44 9.50 -8.61 -1.98
N GLY A 45 10.68 -9.21 -2.10
CA GLY A 45 11.83 -8.67 -2.85
C GLY A 45 12.94 -8.16 -1.93
N ILE A 46 14.18 -8.55 -2.21
CA ILE A 46 15.34 -8.26 -1.36
C ILE A 46 15.58 -6.75 -1.17
N GLN A 47 15.25 -5.97 -2.20
CA GLN A 47 15.33 -4.51 -2.19
C GLN A 47 14.28 -3.84 -1.29
N ASN A 48 13.28 -4.57 -0.83
CA ASN A 48 12.17 -4.06 -0.01
C ASN A 48 12.28 -4.45 1.47
N LYS A 49 13.35 -5.13 1.90
CA LYS A 49 13.52 -5.65 3.27
C LYS A 49 13.44 -4.58 4.37
N ASP A 50 13.76 -3.35 4.02
CA ASP A 50 13.79 -2.20 4.93
C ASP A 50 12.50 -1.36 4.81
N PHE A 51 11.56 -1.76 3.95
CA PHE A 51 10.29 -1.08 3.79
C PHE A 51 9.18 -1.75 4.60
N LEU A 52 8.29 -0.92 5.12
CA LEU A 52 7.07 -1.30 5.80
C LEU A 52 5.87 -0.76 5.04
N GLN A 53 4.85 -1.60 4.91
CA GLN A 53 3.52 -1.20 4.47
C GLN A 53 2.48 -2.01 5.25
N THR A 54 1.20 -1.82 4.96
CA THR A 54 0.12 -2.61 5.53
C THR A 54 -0.59 -3.42 4.44
N VAL A 55 -1.52 -4.30 4.86
CA VAL A 55 -2.50 -4.93 3.98
C VAL A 55 -3.29 -3.84 3.26
N GLN A 56 -3.35 -3.95 1.94
CA GLN A 56 -4.12 -3.05 1.10
C GLN A 56 -4.45 -3.66 -0.26
N GLY A 57 -5.62 -3.34 -0.80
CA GLY A 57 -5.97 -3.81 -2.13
C GLY A 57 -7.21 -3.15 -2.70
N GLY A 58 -7.61 -3.59 -3.88
CA GLY A 58 -8.64 -2.89 -4.67
C GLY A 58 -10.01 -3.05 -4.07
N VAL A 59 -10.86 -2.04 -4.27
CA VAL A 59 -12.28 -2.15 -3.95
C VAL A 59 -13.03 -2.45 -5.25
N ALA A 60 -13.61 -3.65 -5.34
CA ALA A 60 -14.38 -4.07 -6.49
C ALA A 60 -15.69 -3.26 -6.63
N LYS A 61 -16.28 -3.23 -7.83
CA LYS A 61 -17.62 -2.64 -8.02
C LYS A 61 -18.66 -3.40 -7.19
N GLY A 62 -19.45 -2.66 -6.42
CA GLY A 62 -20.44 -3.21 -5.49
C GLY A 62 -19.86 -3.64 -4.13
N GLU A 63 -18.54 -3.55 -3.94
CA GLU A 63 -17.86 -3.82 -2.67
C GLU A 63 -17.63 -2.51 -1.91
N THR A 64 -17.84 -2.52 -0.60
CA THR A 64 -17.44 -1.42 0.28
C THR A 64 -15.94 -1.50 0.60
N PRO A 65 -15.27 -0.38 0.95
CA PRO A 65 -13.88 -0.43 1.42
C PRO A 65 -13.66 -1.40 2.59
N LYS A 66 -14.64 -1.51 3.49
CA LYS A 66 -14.60 -2.44 4.63
C LYS A 66 -14.61 -3.91 4.18
N GLU A 67 -15.49 -4.28 3.25
CA GLU A 67 -15.57 -5.63 2.70
C GLU A 67 -14.29 -6.00 1.94
N ALA A 68 -13.80 -5.07 1.11
CA ALA A 68 -12.53 -5.22 0.41
C ALA A 68 -11.38 -5.48 1.40
N LEU A 69 -11.30 -4.70 2.48
CA LEU A 69 -10.26 -4.92 3.49
C LEU A 69 -10.32 -6.32 4.11
N LEU A 70 -11.51 -6.83 4.46
CA LEU A 70 -11.65 -8.16 5.03
C LEU A 70 -11.23 -9.25 4.04
N ARG A 71 -11.54 -9.09 2.75
CA ARG A 71 -11.05 -9.99 1.68
C ARG A 71 -9.53 -9.96 1.59
N GLU A 72 -8.92 -8.78 1.52
CA GLU A 72 -7.45 -8.63 1.44
C GLU A 72 -6.75 -9.18 2.69
N ILE A 73 -7.33 -9.00 3.89
CA ILE A 73 -6.83 -9.62 5.13
C ILE A 73 -6.79 -11.16 5.01
N GLY A 74 -7.85 -11.76 4.47
CA GLY A 74 -7.91 -13.20 4.25
C GLY A 74 -6.93 -13.70 3.19
N GLU A 75 -6.80 -12.96 2.09
CA GLU A 75 -5.95 -13.31 0.95
C GLU A 75 -4.45 -13.14 1.26
N GLU A 76 -4.06 -12.04 1.89
CA GLU A 76 -2.65 -11.65 2.06
C GLU A 76 -2.02 -12.17 3.36
N ILE A 77 -2.81 -12.25 4.44
CA ILE A 77 -2.30 -12.59 5.78
C ILE A 77 -3.05 -13.75 6.46
N GLY A 78 -4.04 -14.33 5.78
CA GLY A 78 -4.66 -15.60 6.13
C GLY A 78 -5.56 -15.59 7.36
N LEU A 79 -5.90 -14.40 7.89
CA LEU A 79 -6.79 -14.21 9.03
C LEU A 79 -8.25 -14.28 8.59
N ALA A 80 -9.11 -14.82 9.45
CA ALA A 80 -10.55 -14.82 9.23
C ALA A 80 -11.18 -13.50 9.73
N PRO A 81 -12.38 -13.12 9.26
CA PRO A 81 -13.05 -11.90 9.72
C PRO A 81 -13.21 -11.81 11.24
N GLU A 82 -13.43 -12.93 11.93
CA GLU A 82 -13.53 -13.01 13.39
C GLU A 82 -12.20 -12.80 14.14
N ASP A 83 -11.06 -12.85 13.45
CA ASP A 83 -9.75 -12.62 14.05
C ASP A 83 -9.41 -11.13 14.19
N VAL A 84 -10.14 -10.24 13.49
CA VAL A 84 -9.88 -8.80 13.41
C VAL A 84 -11.14 -8.00 13.71
N ILE A 85 -11.01 -6.94 14.50
CA ILE A 85 -12.10 -5.98 14.72
C ILE A 85 -11.80 -4.73 13.89
N ILE A 86 -12.66 -4.39 12.94
CA ILE A 86 -12.60 -3.09 12.25
C ILE A 86 -13.25 -2.06 13.16
N VAL A 87 -12.44 -1.14 13.69
CA VAL A 87 -12.84 -0.12 14.67
C VAL A 87 -13.58 1.02 13.97
N GLU A 88 -12.89 1.67 13.03
CA GLU A 88 -13.39 2.86 12.33
C GLU A 88 -12.63 3.06 11.02
N GLU A 89 -13.25 3.74 10.07
CA GLU A 89 -12.55 4.27 8.90
C GLU A 89 -11.79 5.55 9.27
N ILE A 90 -10.54 5.67 8.83
CA ILE A 90 -9.73 6.87 9.02
C ILE A 90 -10.01 7.86 7.91
N LEU A 91 -10.53 9.01 8.29
CA LEU A 91 -10.78 10.13 7.39
C LEU A 91 -9.60 11.09 7.35
N PRO A 92 -9.42 11.85 6.24
CA PRO A 92 -8.45 12.94 6.17
C PRO A 92 -8.66 13.95 7.29
N VAL A 93 -7.57 14.55 7.77
CA VAL A 93 -7.60 15.66 8.73
C VAL A 93 -7.03 16.92 8.10
N ASP A 94 -7.52 18.08 8.52
CA ASP A 94 -7.02 19.38 8.09
C ASP A 94 -5.69 19.76 8.79
N GLU A 95 -5.25 21.00 8.60
CA GLU A 95 -4.04 21.52 9.24
C GLU A 95 -4.13 21.56 10.77
N ASN A 96 -5.33 21.77 11.31
CA ASN A 96 -5.63 21.79 12.74
C ASN A 96 -5.80 20.39 13.33
N GLY A 97 -5.83 19.36 12.49
CA GLY A 97 -6.07 17.97 12.89
C GLY A 97 -7.55 17.63 13.06
N GLU A 98 -8.45 18.49 12.59
CA GLU A 98 -9.88 18.22 12.56
C GLU A 98 -10.23 17.34 11.37
N THR A 99 -11.10 16.37 11.58
CA THR A 99 -11.57 15.49 10.51
C THR A 99 -12.28 16.29 9.44
N VAL A 100 -11.81 16.17 8.19
CA VAL A 100 -12.51 16.73 7.04
C VAL A 100 -13.80 15.93 6.85
N PRO A 101 -15.00 16.56 6.89
CA PRO A 101 -16.25 15.86 6.68
C PRO A 101 -16.23 15.10 5.35
N ASP A 102 -16.50 13.80 5.38
CA ASP A 102 -16.72 13.05 4.16
C ASP A 102 -18.07 13.48 3.58
N THR A 103 -18.05 14.16 2.43
CA THR A 103 -19.27 14.55 1.72
C THR A 103 -19.97 13.35 1.06
N GLY A 104 -19.41 12.14 1.21
CA GLY A 104 -19.94 10.88 0.72
C GLY A 104 -19.45 10.58 -0.69
N SER A 105 -18.81 9.43 -0.85
CA SER A 105 -18.56 8.64 -2.09
C SER A 105 -18.09 9.34 -3.38
N GLY A 106 -17.87 10.64 -3.39
CA GLY A 106 -17.76 11.48 -4.58
C GLY A 106 -19.11 11.78 -5.25
N SER A 107 -19.13 12.81 -6.10
CA SER A 107 -20.25 13.07 -7.02
C SER A 107 -20.05 12.32 -8.33
N ILE A 108 -21.13 12.04 -9.06
CA ILE A 108 -21.06 11.45 -10.40
C ILE A 108 -21.06 12.58 -11.43
N ASN A 109 -20.09 12.58 -12.35
CA ASN A 109 -20.04 13.54 -13.45
C ASN A 109 -20.84 13.07 -14.69
N ASP A 110 -20.91 13.91 -15.71
CA ASP A 110 -21.63 13.62 -16.97
C ASP A 110 -21.12 12.38 -17.72
N ASN A 111 -19.91 11.89 -17.40
CA ASN A 111 -19.32 10.68 -17.97
C ASN A 111 -19.60 9.43 -17.11
N ASN A 112 -20.48 9.54 -16.10
CA ASN A 112 -20.77 8.49 -15.12
C ASN A 112 -19.53 8.05 -14.31
N GLU A 113 -18.62 8.98 -14.04
CA GLU A 113 -17.41 8.74 -13.25
C GLU A 113 -17.56 9.33 -11.86
N VAL A 114 -17.01 8.64 -10.86
CA VAL A 114 -16.93 9.13 -9.49
C VAL A 114 -15.85 10.21 -9.40
N VAL A 115 -16.22 11.40 -8.95
CA VAL A 115 -15.33 12.55 -8.72
C VAL A 115 -15.33 12.87 -7.23
N ASP A 116 -14.15 12.86 -6.61
CA ASP A 116 -13.98 13.20 -5.20
C ASP A 116 -12.68 13.99 -5.05
N GLU A 117 -12.59 14.87 -4.05
CA GLU A 117 -11.36 15.58 -3.65
C GLU A 117 -11.10 15.52 -2.15
N THR A 118 -12.06 15.02 -1.38
CA THR A 118 -11.98 14.91 0.09
C THR A 118 -10.72 14.14 0.50
N ARG A 119 -10.41 13.07 -0.25
CA ARG A 119 -9.32 12.13 0.03
C ARG A 119 -8.05 12.38 -0.77
N LYS A 120 -7.87 13.57 -1.36
CA LYS A 120 -6.71 13.87 -2.20
C LYS A 120 -5.37 13.61 -1.50
N VAL A 121 -5.28 13.86 -0.19
CA VAL A 121 -4.08 13.62 0.64
C VAL A 121 -3.80 12.13 0.89
N PHE A 122 -4.78 11.27 0.62
CA PHE A 122 -4.68 9.81 0.68
C PHE A 122 -4.40 9.18 -0.69
N ARG A 123 -4.00 9.99 -1.68
CA ARG A 123 -3.61 9.52 -3.01
C ARG A 123 -2.10 9.34 -3.13
N TYR A 124 -1.68 8.36 -3.91
CA TYR A 124 -0.28 8.23 -4.32
C TYR A 124 -0.15 7.71 -5.75
N GLN A 125 0.93 8.12 -6.42
CA GLN A 125 1.23 7.66 -7.77
C GLN A 125 1.70 6.20 -7.77
N SER A 126 1.13 5.39 -8.65
CA SER A 126 1.56 4.00 -8.86
C SER A 126 1.88 3.74 -10.32
N LYS A 127 2.92 2.97 -10.58
CA LYS A 127 3.29 2.54 -11.95
C LYS A 127 2.54 1.28 -12.38
N SER A 128 1.94 0.55 -11.45
CA SER A 128 1.35 -0.78 -11.70
C SER A 128 0.17 -0.75 -12.66
N TRP A 129 -0.54 0.38 -12.74
CA TRP A 129 -1.83 0.49 -13.44
C TRP A 129 -1.80 1.42 -14.67
N ARG A 130 -0.59 1.71 -15.16
CA ARG A 130 -0.42 2.63 -16.30
C ARG A 130 -1.00 2.10 -17.60
N LYS A 131 -1.07 0.77 -17.77
CA LYS A 131 -1.64 0.15 -18.99
C LYS A 131 -3.15 0.36 -19.06
N GLU A 132 -3.77 0.55 -17.91
CA GLU A 132 -5.20 0.78 -17.70
C GLU A 132 -5.53 2.28 -17.62
N SER A 133 -4.56 3.15 -17.93
CA SER A 133 -4.68 4.62 -17.83
C SER A 133 -5.00 5.13 -16.40
N ILE A 134 -4.67 4.33 -15.39
CA ILE A 134 -4.82 4.71 -13.97
C ILE A 134 -3.48 5.27 -13.47
N HIS A 135 -3.54 6.47 -12.89
CA HIS A 135 -2.36 7.20 -12.42
C HIS A 135 -1.82 6.68 -11.09
N GLY A 136 -2.70 6.21 -10.22
CA GLY A 136 -2.36 5.92 -8.84
C GLY A 136 -3.46 5.21 -8.09
N GLN A 137 -3.39 5.28 -6.76
CA GLN A 137 -4.43 4.77 -5.87
C GLN A 137 -4.90 5.87 -4.94
N GLU A 138 -6.17 5.78 -4.54
CA GLU A 138 -6.76 6.54 -3.44
C GLU A 138 -7.08 5.57 -2.30
N LEU A 139 -6.48 5.80 -1.14
CA LEU A 139 -6.56 4.89 -0.01
C LEU A 139 -7.76 5.19 0.90
N TYR A 140 -8.39 4.13 1.40
CA TYR A 140 -9.46 4.13 2.39
C TYR A 140 -8.97 3.36 3.62
N PRO A 141 -8.19 4.01 4.51
CA PRO A 141 -7.58 3.36 5.65
C PRO A 141 -8.63 3.08 6.71
N HIS A 142 -8.53 1.92 7.36
CA HIS A 142 -9.35 1.56 8.51
C HIS A 142 -8.44 1.24 9.69
N LEU A 143 -8.80 1.71 10.86
CA LEU A 143 -8.21 1.23 12.10
C LEU A 143 -8.76 -0.16 12.40
N CYS A 144 -7.86 -1.10 12.58
CA CYS A 144 -8.14 -2.48 12.92
C CYS A 144 -7.52 -2.80 14.26
N PHE A 145 -8.25 -3.51 15.11
CA PHE A 145 -7.71 -4.13 16.32
C PHE A 145 -7.44 -5.61 16.06
N LEU A 146 -6.21 -6.03 16.34
CA LEU A 146 -5.73 -7.39 16.22
C LEU A 146 -4.99 -7.77 17.51
N SER A 147 -5.65 -8.57 18.35
CA SER A 147 -5.06 -9.00 19.62
C SER A 147 -3.75 -9.78 19.43
N LYS A 148 -2.84 -9.72 20.42
CA LYS A 148 -1.60 -10.52 20.38
C LYS A 148 -1.86 -12.01 20.18
N ARG A 149 -2.96 -12.53 20.74
CA ARG A 149 -3.39 -13.92 20.53
C ARG A 149 -3.62 -14.24 19.05
N ASN A 150 -4.19 -13.31 18.30
CA ASN A 150 -4.52 -13.51 16.89
C ASN A 150 -3.34 -13.19 15.95
N ILE A 151 -2.33 -12.42 16.38
CA ILE A 151 -1.10 -12.20 15.59
C ILE A 151 -0.42 -13.54 15.24
N ASN A 152 -0.42 -14.51 16.17
CA ASN A 152 0.16 -15.83 15.94
C ASN A 152 -0.57 -16.66 14.87
N LYS A 153 -1.76 -16.23 14.43
CA LYS A 153 -2.53 -16.89 13.35
C LYS A 153 -2.14 -16.41 11.96
N ILE A 154 -1.34 -15.34 11.84
CA ILE A 154 -0.94 -14.77 10.55
C ILE A 154 -0.23 -15.82 9.70
N ARG A 155 -0.67 -15.93 8.45
CA ARG A 155 -0.07 -16.78 7.42
C ARG A 155 0.24 -15.93 6.19
N LEU A 156 1.52 -15.70 5.95
CA LEU A 156 2.01 -14.94 4.79
C LEU A 156 2.21 -15.81 3.54
N ILE A 157 1.83 -17.08 3.60
CA ILE A 157 1.84 -17.98 2.46
C ILE A 157 0.41 -18.02 1.93
N PRO A 158 0.16 -17.57 0.69
CA PRO A 158 -1.18 -17.56 0.14
C PRO A 158 -1.73 -19.00 0.08
N ARG A 159 -3.02 -19.16 0.41
CA ARG A 159 -3.68 -20.48 0.35
C ARG A 159 -3.80 -21.00 -1.09
N ASN A 160 -3.98 -20.09 -2.03
CA ASN A 160 -3.97 -20.38 -3.46
C ASN A 160 -2.57 -20.06 -4.04
N PRO A 161 -1.84 -21.05 -4.58
CA PRO A 161 -0.52 -20.81 -5.18
C PRO A 161 -0.54 -19.89 -6.41
N GLU A 162 -1.70 -19.67 -7.02
CA GLU A 162 -1.87 -18.71 -8.12
C GLU A 162 -1.87 -17.25 -7.63
N ILE A 163 -2.18 -17.02 -6.35
CA ILE A 163 -2.14 -15.68 -5.75
C ILE A 163 -0.68 -15.34 -5.45
N ARG A 164 -0.21 -14.25 -6.04
CA ARG A 164 1.14 -13.75 -5.79
C ARG A 164 1.23 -13.25 -4.35
N ARG A 165 2.18 -13.81 -3.59
CA ARG A 165 2.54 -13.35 -2.25
C ARG A 165 3.01 -11.88 -2.26
N GLU A 166 2.36 -11.03 -1.47
CA GLU A 166 2.74 -9.62 -1.31
C GLU A 166 3.79 -9.40 -0.19
N PHE A 167 3.73 -10.19 0.90
CA PHE A 167 4.58 -10.00 2.08
C PHE A 167 5.43 -11.21 2.41
N PHE A 168 6.70 -11.01 2.81
CA PHE A 168 7.54 -12.12 3.27
C PHE A 168 7.65 -12.25 4.79
N SER A 169 7.50 -11.15 5.53
CA SER A 169 7.51 -11.12 7.00
C SER A 169 6.65 -9.97 7.53
N TYR A 170 6.44 -9.92 8.84
CA TYR A 170 5.84 -8.78 9.53
C TYR A 170 6.75 -8.29 10.66
N LYS A 171 6.54 -7.05 11.10
CA LYS A 171 7.18 -6.42 12.25
C LYS A 171 6.12 -5.78 13.14
N ILE A 172 6.35 -5.78 14.43
CA ILE A 172 5.55 -5.04 15.42
C ILE A 172 6.36 -3.82 15.82
N GLY A 173 5.76 -2.63 15.79
CA GLY A 173 6.47 -1.38 16.10
C GLY A 173 5.51 -0.23 16.37
N LYS A 174 6.05 0.97 16.56
CA LYS A 174 5.23 2.19 16.73
C LYS A 174 4.48 2.52 15.44
N LEU A 175 3.35 3.23 15.54
CA LEU A 175 2.58 3.71 14.38
C LEU A 175 3.45 4.57 13.43
N SER A 176 4.34 5.39 13.99
CA SER A 176 5.30 6.21 13.24
C SER A 176 6.25 5.41 12.33
N SER A 177 6.48 4.14 12.64
CA SER A 177 7.35 3.27 11.83
C SER A 177 6.81 3.10 10.41
N LEU A 178 5.49 3.19 10.22
CA LEU A 178 4.84 2.97 8.94
C LEU A 178 5.27 4.00 7.88
N TYR A 179 5.37 5.28 8.24
CA TYR A 179 5.85 6.31 7.31
C TYR A 179 7.38 6.42 7.29
N ALA A 180 8.05 6.22 8.44
CA ALA A 180 9.51 6.29 8.53
C ALA A 180 10.20 5.24 7.64
N GLN A 181 9.61 4.06 7.54
CA GLN A 181 10.06 2.96 6.70
C GLN A 181 9.17 2.76 5.46
N ALA A 182 8.35 3.75 5.07
CA ALA A 182 7.52 3.63 3.87
C ALA A 182 8.37 3.50 2.60
N PRO A 183 7.90 2.72 1.60
CA PRO A 183 8.38 2.85 0.22
C PRO A 183 8.34 4.32 -0.23
N PRO A 184 9.33 4.81 -0.99
CA PRO A 184 9.42 6.23 -1.35
C PRO A 184 8.14 6.80 -1.98
N SER A 185 7.46 6.04 -2.84
CA SER A 185 6.23 6.48 -3.50
C SER A 185 5.00 6.57 -2.57
N LYS A 186 5.07 5.96 -1.38
CA LYS A 186 3.98 5.93 -0.40
C LYS A 186 4.27 6.80 0.83
N ARG A 187 5.44 7.42 0.92
CA ARG A 187 5.87 8.08 2.17
C ARG A 187 4.96 9.22 2.60
N GLU A 188 4.65 10.12 1.67
CA GLU A 188 3.81 11.28 1.94
C GLU A 188 2.39 10.86 2.33
N VAL A 189 1.78 9.95 1.55
CA VAL A 189 0.43 9.45 1.87
C VAL A 189 0.37 8.75 3.23
N LEU A 190 1.40 7.95 3.57
CA LEU A 190 1.46 7.26 4.87
C LEU A 190 1.71 8.23 6.03
N GLN A 191 2.40 9.36 5.80
CA GLN A 191 2.53 10.41 6.82
C GLN A 191 1.16 11.02 7.15
N HIS A 192 0.35 11.37 6.14
CA HIS A 192 -0.99 11.87 6.36
C HIS A 192 -1.91 10.86 7.05
N ILE A 193 -1.86 9.59 6.62
CA ILE A 193 -2.65 8.51 7.21
C ILE A 193 -2.26 8.30 8.68
N VAL A 194 -0.96 8.28 9.00
CA VAL A 194 -0.48 8.14 10.38
C VAL A 194 -0.93 9.31 11.26
N LYS A 195 -0.83 10.56 10.75
CA LYS A 195 -1.32 11.75 11.46
C LYS A 195 -2.82 11.63 11.79
N ALA A 196 -3.63 11.26 10.80
CA ALA A 196 -5.07 11.07 10.97
C ALA A 196 -5.44 9.89 11.88
N THR A 197 -4.66 8.79 11.83
CA THR A 197 -4.93 7.58 12.60
C THR A 197 -4.65 7.77 14.09
N TYR A 198 -3.64 8.57 14.45
CA TYR A 198 -3.17 8.72 15.83
C TYR A 198 -4.26 9.09 16.85
N PRO A 199 -5.06 10.16 16.67
CA PRO A 199 -6.09 10.53 17.64
C PRO A 199 -7.18 9.45 17.78
N VAL A 200 -7.57 8.81 16.68
CA VAL A 200 -8.58 7.73 16.67
C VAL A 200 -8.05 6.50 17.42
N ALA A 201 -6.82 6.10 17.14
CA ALA A 201 -6.13 5.01 17.82
C ALA A 201 -6.00 5.25 19.33
N ARG A 202 -5.56 6.45 19.72
CA ARG A 202 -5.38 6.81 21.12
C ARG A 202 -6.71 6.79 21.88
N ARG A 203 -7.78 7.33 21.29
CA ARG A 203 -9.14 7.28 21.86
C ARG A 203 -9.58 5.83 22.06
N PHE A 204 -9.50 5.02 21.01
CA PHE A 204 -9.88 3.60 21.07
C PHE A 204 -9.12 2.84 22.16
N LEU A 205 -7.79 2.98 22.24
CA LEU A 205 -6.99 2.31 23.27
C LEU A 205 -7.40 2.76 24.68
N ALA A 206 -7.66 4.06 24.88
CA ALA A 206 -8.12 4.58 26.17
C ALA A 206 -9.50 4.03 26.57
N ASP A 207 -10.46 4.02 25.63
CA ASP A 207 -11.82 3.51 25.86
C ASP A 207 -11.81 2.01 26.23
N GLN A 208 -10.90 1.24 25.63
CA GLN A 208 -10.70 -0.18 25.93
C GLN A 208 -9.79 -0.44 27.15
N ARG A 209 -9.24 0.61 27.77
CA ARG A 209 -8.25 0.53 28.87
C ARG A 209 -6.99 -0.26 28.49
N TYR A 210 -6.56 -0.14 27.24
CA TYR A 210 -5.33 -0.69 26.70
C TYR A 210 -4.16 0.30 26.83
N ASN A 211 -2.93 -0.20 26.65
CA ASN A 211 -1.74 0.64 26.73
C ASN A 211 -1.62 1.50 25.45
N ALA A 212 -1.47 2.82 25.61
CA ALA A 212 -1.30 3.76 24.51
C ALA A 212 0.14 4.30 24.37
N ASP A 213 1.04 4.00 25.32
CA ASP A 213 2.40 4.57 25.35
C ASP A 213 3.22 4.15 24.13
N ASN A 214 3.00 2.95 23.63
CA ASN A 214 3.71 2.41 22.47
C ASN A 214 3.17 2.91 21.12
N LEU A 215 2.07 3.66 21.10
CA LEU A 215 1.58 4.29 19.88
C LEU A 215 2.60 5.32 19.34
N GLY A 216 3.39 5.90 20.25
CA GLY A 216 4.31 7.00 20.00
C GLY A 216 3.73 8.36 20.39
N SER A 217 4.43 9.44 20.04
CA SER A 217 3.94 10.81 20.24
C SER A 217 3.68 11.53 18.92
N VAL A 218 2.77 12.50 18.93
CA VAL A 218 2.54 13.40 17.78
C VAL A 218 3.81 14.16 17.41
N VAL A 219 4.64 14.51 18.41
CA VAL A 219 5.92 15.20 18.20
C VAL A 219 6.91 14.34 17.41
N GLU A 220 6.94 13.01 17.63
CA GLU A 220 7.68 12.07 16.79
C GLU A 220 7.12 11.98 15.34
N LEU A 221 5.89 12.43 15.10
CA LEU A 221 5.28 12.51 13.76
C LEU A 221 5.61 13.82 13.03
N GLU A 222 5.81 14.91 13.79
CA GLU A 222 6.09 16.25 13.26
C GLU A 222 7.60 16.53 13.10
N HIS A 223 8.45 15.96 13.96
CA HIS A 223 9.91 16.23 13.97
C HIS A 223 10.74 15.33 13.07
N VAL A 224 10.14 14.48 12.22
CA VAL A 224 10.87 13.86 11.12
C VAL A 224 11.02 14.91 10.00
N VAL A 225 11.86 15.90 10.30
CA VAL A 225 12.39 16.86 9.35
C VAL A 225 13.12 16.05 8.30
N PHE A 226 12.68 16.22 7.06
CA PHE A 226 13.28 15.65 5.86
C PHE A 226 14.78 15.97 5.85
N SER A 227 15.62 14.99 6.24
CA SER A 227 16.98 14.96 5.76
C SER A 227 16.90 14.22 4.43
N PRO A 228 16.93 14.91 3.27
CA PRO A 228 17.09 14.21 2.02
C PRO A 228 18.36 13.38 2.17
N ARG A 229 18.25 12.06 2.09
CA ARG A 229 19.42 11.19 1.94
C ARG A 229 20.22 11.80 0.80
N ALA A 230 21.41 12.31 1.12
CA ALA A 230 22.34 12.81 0.14
C ALA A 230 22.39 11.79 -1.00
N GLN A 231 22.02 12.23 -2.20
CA GLN A 231 22.32 11.46 -3.40
C GLN A 231 23.83 11.24 -3.35
N GLY A 232 24.25 9.99 -3.12
CA GLY A 232 25.66 9.63 -3.17
C GLY A 232 26.25 10.15 -4.48
N PRO A 233 27.52 10.59 -4.49
CA PRO A 233 28.12 11.24 -5.64
C PRO A 233 27.94 10.34 -6.87
N LYS A 234 27.40 10.92 -7.94
CA LYS A 234 27.35 10.27 -9.26
C LYS A 234 28.79 9.88 -9.61
N GLY A 235 29.10 8.59 -9.53
CA GLY A 235 30.37 8.04 -9.96
C GLY A 235 30.61 8.43 -11.41
N SER A 236 31.64 9.24 -11.63
CA SER A 236 32.24 9.51 -12.93
C SER A 236 32.83 8.20 -13.48
N GLY A 237 32.11 7.55 -14.39
CA GLY A 237 32.65 6.45 -15.18
C GLY A 237 33.59 6.99 -16.28
N PRO A 238 34.69 6.29 -16.62
CA PRO A 238 35.75 6.81 -17.48
C PRO A 238 35.40 6.76 -18.98
N PRO A 239 36.17 7.44 -19.84
CA PRO A 239 35.84 7.68 -21.23
C PRO A 239 36.10 6.45 -22.14
N HIS A 240 35.45 6.51 -23.31
CA HIS A 240 35.54 5.58 -24.43
C HIS A 240 36.95 5.07 -24.80
N GLY A 241 37.07 3.75 -24.97
CA GLY A 241 38.14 3.10 -25.74
C GLY A 241 37.58 2.41 -26.99
N ARG A 242 38.06 2.81 -28.17
CA ARG A 242 37.74 2.21 -29.47
C ARG A 242 38.43 0.85 -29.66
N GLY A 243 37.64 -0.12 -30.13
CA GLY A 243 37.94 -1.03 -31.26
C GLY A 243 39.10 -2.02 -31.16
N VAL A 244 38.79 -3.31 -31.24
CA VAL A 244 39.56 -4.29 -32.04
C VAL A 244 38.59 -5.33 -32.63
N LYS A 245 38.56 -5.42 -33.97
CA LYS A 245 37.98 -6.53 -34.73
C LYS A 245 38.84 -7.78 -34.57
N ARG A 246 38.23 -8.95 -34.38
CA ARG A 246 38.83 -10.23 -34.81
C ARG A 246 37.75 -11.18 -35.31
N LYS A 247 37.85 -11.48 -36.62
CA LYS A 247 37.29 -12.67 -37.30
C LYS A 247 38.02 -13.91 -36.77
N LEU A 248 37.32 -15.05 -36.77
CA LEU A 248 37.80 -16.44 -37.04
C LEU A 248 36.53 -17.31 -36.91
N HIS A 249 35.89 -17.68 -38.02
CA HIS A 249 36.04 -18.93 -38.80
C HIS A 249 35.50 -20.19 -38.12
N ASP A 250 34.70 -20.89 -38.93
CA ASP A 250 34.11 -22.20 -38.76
C ASP A 250 35.12 -23.27 -38.33
N ASP A 251 34.66 -24.28 -37.60
CA ASP A 251 34.51 -25.63 -38.17
C ASP A 251 34.15 -26.70 -37.12
N ASN A 252 33.32 -27.63 -37.59
CA ASN A 252 33.22 -29.05 -37.19
C ASN A 252 32.50 -29.45 -35.89
N ALA A 253 31.25 -29.89 -36.08
CA ALA A 253 30.74 -31.13 -35.49
C ALA A 253 31.60 -32.34 -35.98
N PRO A 254 31.61 -33.47 -35.26
CA PRO A 254 30.61 -34.49 -35.59
C PRO A 254 30.17 -35.42 -34.44
N THR A 255 28.94 -35.92 -34.59
CA THR A 255 28.44 -37.30 -34.39
C THR A 255 28.77 -38.09 -33.12
N GLY A 256 27.70 -38.69 -32.55
CA GLY A 256 27.74 -40.12 -32.22
C GLY A 256 27.35 -40.47 -30.79
N ALA A 257 26.09 -40.91 -30.62
CA ALA A 257 25.64 -41.75 -29.50
C ALA A 257 26.34 -43.13 -29.55
N PRO A 258 26.28 -43.98 -28.49
CA PRO A 258 25.04 -44.73 -28.24
C PRO A 258 24.73 -45.07 -26.76
N HIS A 259 23.47 -45.48 -26.58
CA HIS A 259 22.82 -46.17 -25.45
C HIS A 259 22.38 -45.34 -24.23
#